data_AF-A0A7K7STS4-F1
#
_entry.id   AF-A0A7K7STS4-F1
#
_cell.length_a   1.000
_cell.length_b   1.000
_cell.length_c   1.000
_cell.angle_alpha   90.00
_cell.angle_beta   90.00
_cell.angle_gamma   90.00
#
_symmetry.space_group_name_H-M   'P 1'
#
loop_
_entity.id
_entity.type
_entity.pdbx_description
1 polymer ?
#
loop_
_entity_poly.entity_id
_entity_poly.type
_entity_poly.pdbx_seq_one_letter_code
_entity_poly.pdbx_strand_id
1 'polypeptide(L)'
;AKRTMTLIEKNGYPDSVYKNAAKIFQSIRTEKSKDKIQVQYGDNSEPLVLAFKDEHSKRVSYELAFNALKYQDLLEQILLDSGAYPCYSIPDELTSLLVVMLYDLQDRKFQEQKIFDEEEPVEVVQEIRHYLYRYMTKLAAALARCRIKHDALSIEYFVPEMLWKQEQRVSALPFCVWINTFKISLQDVIRDLEMKGLTKVESVSDLDHYTYAVDQHCHDVLVFPSSLKEELLNLDVFADCKLLLQ
;
A
#
# COMPACT_ATOMS: atom_id res chain seq x y z
N ALA A 1 -7.21 -10.21 -28.08
CA ALA A 1 -5.88 -10.43 -27.49
C ALA A 1 -6.02 -10.40 -25.97
N LYS A 2 -5.59 -11.46 -25.27
CA LYS A 2 -5.62 -11.50 -23.79
C LYS A 2 -4.59 -10.49 -23.28
N ARG A 3 -5.05 -9.53 -22.49
CA ARG A 3 -4.21 -8.53 -21.82
C ARG A 3 -3.48 -9.24 -20.68
N THR A 4 -2.25 -9.68 -20.93
CA THR A 4 -1.37 -10.16 -19.87
C THR A 4 -0.92 -8.93 -19.11
N MET A 5 -1.63 -8.59 -18.03
CA MET A 5 -1.07 -7.72 -17.00
C MET A 5 0.14 -8.47 -16.45
N THR A 6 1.33 -7.99 -16.76
CA THR A 6 2.56 -8.34 -16.03
C THR A 6 2.36 -7.83 -14.60
N LEU A 7 1.75 -8.66 -13.76
CA LEU A 7 1.78 -8.51 -12.31
C LEU A 7 3.26 -8.55 -11.94
N ILE A 8 3.84 -7.38 -11.65
CA ILE A 8 5.13 -7.29 -10.96
C ILE A 8 4.98 -8.18 -9.72
N GLU A 9 5.80 -9.22 -9.61
CA GLU A 9 5.82 -10.08 -8.42
C GLU A 9 6.13 -9.17 -7.23
N LYS A 10 5.13 -8.91 -6.38
CA LYS A 10 5.33 -8.20 -5.12
C LYS A 10 6.18 -9.10 -4.22
N ASN A 11 7.48 -8.84 -4.24
CA ASN A 11 8.36 -9.26 -3.17
C ASN A 11 7.93 -8.47 -1.93
N GLY A 12 7.81 -9.11 -0.76
CA GLY A 12 7.27 -8.48 0.46
C GLY A 12 8.01 -7.20 0.87
N TYR A 13 7.66 -6.63 2.02
CA TYR A 13 8.23 -5.35 2.44
C TYR A 13 9.46 -5.52 3.36
N PRO A 14 10.33 -4.51 3.45
CA PRO A 14 11.35 -4.40 4.50
C PRO A 14 10.73 -4.48 5.91
N ASP A 15 11.46 -5.01 6.90
CA ASP A 15 10.99 -5.19 8.27
C ASP A 15 10.62 -3.84 8.92
N SER A 16 11.36 -2.78 8.60
CA SER A 16 11.07 -1.41 9.06
C SER A 16 9.72 -0.87 8.56
N VAL A 17 9.31 -1.24 7.33
CA VAL A 17 8.03 -0.84 6.74
C VAL A 17 6.87 -1.51 7.47
N TYR A 18 6.96 -2.82 7.76
CA TYR A 18 5.91 -3.50 8.53
C TYR A 18 5.72 -2.90 9.92
N LYS A 19 6.80 -2.54 10.62
CA LYS A 19 6.72 -1.89 11.94
C LYS A 19 6.01 -0.54 11.87
N ASN A 20 6.40 0.30 10.92
CA ASN A 20 5.78 1.62 10.78
C ASN A 20 4.32 1.49 10.36
N ALA A 21 4.02 0.60 9.42
CA ALA A 21 2.65 0.32 8.98
C ALA A 21 1.77 -0.21 10.13
N ALA A 22 2.29 -1.09 10.98
CA ALA A 22 1.58 -1.59 12.16
C ALA A 22 1.25 -0.49 13.16
N LYS A 23 2.21 0.42 13.43
CA LYS A 23 1.98 1.59 14.30
C LYS A 23 0.94 2.54 13.72
N ILE A 24 1.00 2.81 12.42
CA ILE A 24 0.01 3.64 11.72
C ILE A 24 -1.37 2.99 11.79
N PHE A 25 -1.47 1.69 11.46
CA PHE A 25 -2.72 0.95 11.53
C PHE A 25 -3.33 0.97 12.94
N GLN A 26 -2.51 0.72 13.97
CA GLN A 26 -2.94 0.72 15.37
C GLN A 26 -3.58 2.06 15.77
N SER A 27 -3.07 3.19 15.27
CA SER A 27 -3.59 4.51 15.63
C SER A 27 -4.87 4.92 14.91
N ILE A 28 -5.15 4.35 13.74
CA ILE A 28 -6.30 4.71 12.90
C ILE A 28 -7.38 3.61 12.83
N ARG A 29 -7.12 2.43 13.43
CA ARG A 29 -8.04 1.30 13.38
C ARG A 29 -9.43 1.64 13.90
N THR A 30 -10.43 0.95 13.37
CA THR A 30 -11.79 1.10 13.88
C THR A 30 -11.91 0.35 15.20
N GLU A 31 -12.10 1.07 16.31
CA GLU A 31 -12.39 0.46 17.60
C GLU A 31 -13.81 -0.12 17.61
N LYS A 32 -13.91 -1.41 17.92
CA LYS A 32 -15.20 -2.10 18.04
C LYS A 32 -15.73 -1.97 19.47
N SER A 33 -17.05 -1.85 19.60
CA SER A 33 -17.73 -1.88 20.90
C SER A 33 -17.42 -3.18 21.64
N LYS A 34 -17.25 -3.13 22.97
CA LYS A 34 -16.86 -4.28 23.82
C LYS A 34 -17.66 -5.56 23.57
N ASP A 35 -18.94 -5.44 23.22
CA ASP A 35 -19.83 -6.58 22.94
C ASP A 35 -19.56 -7.28 21.59
N LYS A 36 -18.70 -6.71 20.74
CA LYS A 36 -18.38 -7.19 19.37
C LYS A 36 -16.88 -7.42 19.16
N ILE A 37 -16.04 -7.22 20.17
CA ILE A 37 -14.59 -7.44 20.06
C ILE A 37 -14.34 -8.94 19.98
N GLN A 38 -13.89 -9.41 18.83
CA GLN A 38 -13.46 -10.80 18.63
C GLN A 38 -11.93 -10.90 18.51
N VAL A 39 -11.26 -9.82 18.11
CA VAL A 39 -9.81 -9.70 18.03
C VAL A 39 -9.36 -8.57 18.95
N GLN A 40 -8.43 -8.86 19.86
CA GLN A 40 -7.89 -7.91 20.82
C GLN A 40 -6.61 -7.27 20.27
N TYR A 41 -6.53 -5.95 20.44
CA TYR A 41 -5.39 -5.14 20.06
C TYR A 41 -4.86 -4.48 21.33
N GLY A 42 -3.54 -4.37 21.47
CA GLY A 42 -2.92 -3.66 22.58
C GLY A 42 -3.33 -2.19 22.67
N ASP A 43 -3.05 -1.60 23.82
CA ASP A 43 -3.43 -0.23 24.14
C ASP A 43 -2.67 0.80 23.27
N ASN A 44 -3.37 1.86 22.88
CA ASN A 44 -2.83 3.00 22.13
C ASN A 44 -1.98 3.96 23.00
N SER A 45 -1.55 3.54 24.19
CA SER A 45 -0.90 4.42 25.16
C SER A 45 0.52 4.81 24.79
N GLU A 46 1.19 4.06 23.91
CA GLU A 46 2.53 4.39 23.45
C GLU A 46 2.53 5.53 22.43
N PRO A 47 3.42 6.52 22.54
CA PRO A 47 3.57 7.57 21.54
C PRO A 47 3.90 6.99 20.16
N LEU A 48 3.28 7.52 19.11
CA LEU A 48 3.60 7.22 17.71
C LEU A 48 5.01 7.71 17.36
N VAL A 49 6.02 6.92 17.71
CA VAL A 49 7.39 7.13 17.24
C VAL A 49 7.57 6.38 15.92
N LEU A 50 7.36 7.10 14.82
CA LEU A 50 7.59 6.62 13.46
C LEU A 50 9.01 6.97 13.03
N ALA A 51 9.76 5.97 12.60
CA ALA A 51 11.13 6.14 12.14
C ALA A 51 11.20 5.68 10.68
N PHE A 52 11.20 6.64 9.75
CA PHE A 52 11.27 6.37 8.32
C PHE A 52 12.70 6.57 7.84
N LYS A 53 13.19 5.62 7.02
CA LYS A 53 14.50 5.71 6.36
C LYS A 53 14.53 6.83 5.31
N ASP A 54 13.45 6.96 4.56
CA ASP A 54 13.29 7.87 3.43
C ASP A 54 11.80 8.09 3.11
N GLU A 55 11.48 9.04 2.22
CA GLU A 55 10.09 9.37 1.86
C GLU A 55 9.37 8.23 1.12
N HIS A 56 10.07 7.39 0.37
CA HIS A 56 9.47 6.20 -0.24
C HIS A 56 9.09 5.17 0.83
N SER A 57 9.99 4.84 1.77
CA SER A 57 9.69 3.98 2.92
C SER A 57 8.49 4.48 3.73
N LYS A 58 8.36 5.80 3.89
CA LYS A 58 7.20 6.44 4.52
C LYS A 58 5.92 6.23 3.72
N ARG A 59 5.92 6.54 2.42
CA ARG A 59 4.75 6.35 1.54
C ARG A 59 4.25 4.91 1.59
N VAL A 60 5.15 3.95 1.40
CA VAL A 60 4.81 2.52 1.37
C VAL A 60 4.28 2.04 2.73
N SER A 61 4.83 2.56 3.85
CA SER A 61 4.31 2.24 5.19
C SER A 61 2.86 2.72 5.38
N TYR A 62 2.55 3.94 4.92
CA TYR A 62 1.17 4.45 4.96
C TYR A 62 0.24 3.65 4.05
N GLU A 63 0.67 3.41 2.81
CA GLU A 63 -0.11 2.64 1.84
C GLU A 63 -0.46 1.25 2.38
N LEU A 64 0.52 0.54 2.94
CA LEU A 64 0.32 -0.76 3.54
C LEU A 64 -0.65 -0.71 4.72
N ALA A 65 -0.53 0.28 5.60
CA ALA A 65 -1.43 0.46 6.74
C ALA A 65 -2.88 0.75 6.31
N PHE A 66 -3.08 1.67 5.36
CA PHE A 66 -4.41 2.03 4.85
C PHE A 66 -5.05 0.89 4.08
N ASN A 67 -4.27 0.14 3.30
CA ASN A 67 -4.76 -1.04 2.62
C ASN A 67 -5.18 -2.12 3.62
N ALA A 68 -4.41 -2.37 4.66
CA ALA A 68 -4.82 -3.29 5.73
C ALA A 68 -6.10 -2.79 6.44
N LEU A 69 -6.22 -1.49 6.70
CA LEU A 69 -7.40 -0.88 7.33
C LEU A 69 -8.66 -1.09 6.49
N LYS A 70 -8.55 -0.93 5.17
CA LYS A 70 -9.66 -1.14 4.22
C LYS A 70 -10.30 -2.54 4.37
N TYR A 71 -9.49 -3.53 4.73
CA TYR A 71 -9.92 -4.93 4.89
C TYR A 71 -9.89 -5.41 6.34
N GLN A 72 -9.89 -4.51 7.35
CA GLN A 72 -9.76 -4.88 8.76
C GLN A 72 -10.73 -6.00 9.16
N ASP A 73 -12.02 -5.86 8.84
CA ASP A 73 -13.05 -6.86 9.19
C ASP A 73 -12.80 -8.24 8.55
N LEU A 74 -12.37 -8.24 7.28
CA LEU A 74 -12.04 -9.47 6.56
C LEU A 74 -10.81 -10.16 7.17
N LEU A 75 -9.77 -9.39 7.48
CA LEU A 75 -8.52 -9.89 8.05
C LEU A 75 -8.75 -10.49 9.45
N GLU A 76 -9.53 -9.81 10.29
CA GLU A 76 -9.95 -10.34 11.60
C GLU A 76 -10.76 -11.64 11.44
N GLN A 77 -11.69 -11.70 10.49
CA GLN A 77 -12.48 -12.90 10.24
C GLN A 77 -11.60 -14.08 9.78
N ILE A 78 -10.59 -13.84 8.94
CA ILE A 78 -9.64 -14.87 8.50
C ILE A 78 -8.83 -15.40 9.68
N LEU A 79 -8.37 -14.52 10.58
CA LEU A 79 -7.63 -14.92 11.78
C LEU A 79 -8.47 -15.84 12.68
N LEU A 80 -9.73 -15.50 12.91
CA LEU A 80 -10.66 -16.28 13.73
C LEU A 80 -11.02 -17.62 13.07
N ASP A 81 -11.41 -17.60 11.80
CA ASP A 81 -11.88 -18.80 11.08
C ASP A 81 -10.74 -19.80 10.77
N SER A 82 -9.50 -19.31 10.67
CA SER A 82 -8.32 -20.18 10.52
C SER A 82 -7.90 -20.86 11.82
N GLY A 83 -8.40 -20.40 12.96
CA GLY A 83 -7.93 -20.80 14.29
C GLY A 83 -6.51 -20.31 14.60
N ALA A 84 -6.01 -19.31 13.86
CA ALA A 84 -4.77 -18.60 14.18
C ALA A 84 -4.99 -17.55 15.28
N TYR A 85 -6.23 -17.23 15.63
CA TYR A 85 -6.56 -16.35 16.74
C TYR A 85 -7.66 -16.98 17.62
N PRO A 86 -7.61 -16.86 18.96
CA PRO A 86 -6.65 -16.10 19.78
C PRO A 86 -5.23 -16.67 19.73
N CYS A 87 -4.24 -15.78 19.62
CA CYS A 87 -2.85 -16.17 19.58
C CYS A 87 -2.25 -16.15 20.99
N TYR A 88 -2.03 -17.30 21.59
CA TYR A 88 -1.41 -17.38 22.92
C TYR A 88 0.11 -17.16 22.90
N SER A 89 0.74 -17.24 21.73
CA SER A 89 2.19 -17.03 21.59
C SER A 89 2.57 -15.59 21.27
N ILE A 90 1.64 -14.79 20.75
CA ILE A 90 1.90 -13.40 20.33
C ILE A 90 1.08 -12.48 21.24
N PRO A 91 1.71 -11.55 21.96
CA PRO A 91 1.02 -10.53 22.75
C PRO A 91 0.06 -9.67 21.92
N ASP A 92 -1.03 -9.18 22.53
CA ASP A 92 -2.05 -8.39 21.84
C ASP A 92 -1.51 -7.06 21.28
N GLU A 93 -0.41 -6.53 21.83
CA GLU A 93 0.30 -5.36 21.30
C GLU A 93 0.82 -5.58 19.87
N LEU A 94 1.05 -6.83 19.48
CA LEU A 94 1.54 -7.19 18.15
C LEU A 94 0.42 -7.59 17.18
N THR A 95 -0.85 -7.56 17.60
CA THR A 95 -1.98 -7.89 16.72
C THR A 95 -2.06 -6.96 15.51
N SER A 96 -1.74 -5.67 15.67
CA SER A 96 -1.68 -4.75 14.52
C SER A 96 -0.62 -5.13 13.50
N LEU A 97 0.54 -5.61 13.96
CA LEU A 97 1.59 -6.12 13.08
C LEU A 97 1.14 -7.41 12.39
N LEU A 98 0.50 -8.32 13.12
CA LEU A 98 -0.07 -9.56 12.58
C LEU A 98 -1.07 -9.28 11.45
N VAL A 99 -1.98 -8.32 11.64
CA VAL A 99 -3.02 -7.97 10.67
C VAL A 99 -2.42 -7.33 9.41
N VAL A 100 -1.49 -6.39 9.58
CA VAL A 100 -0.80 -5.74 8.47
C VAL A 100 0.02 -6.74 7.65
N MET A 101 0.75 -7.64 8.31
CA MET A 101 1.52 -8.69 7.63
C MET A 101 0.62 -9.74 6.97
N LEU A 102 -0.56 -10.04 7.54
CA LEU A 102 -1.55 -10.90 6.92
C LEU A 102 -2.11 -10.29 5.62
N TYR A 103 -2.35 -8.98 5.61
CA TYR A 103 -2.76 -8.28 4.38
C TYR A 103 -1.71 -8.42 3.27
N ASP A 104 -0.44 -8.21 3.59
CA ASP A 104 0.63 -8.41 2.61
C ASP A 104 0.73 -9.89 2.17
N LEU A 105 0.63 -10.83 3.11
CA LEU A 105 0.70 -12.26 2.79
C LEU A 105 -0.40 -12.70 1.81
N GLN A 106 -1.63 -12.20 2.00
CA GLN A 106 -2.72 -12.51 1.07
C GLN A 106 -2.53 -11.84 -0.30
N ASP A 107 -1.98 -10.62 -0.34
CA ASP A 107 -1.73 -9.89 -1.58
C ASP A 107 -0.67 -10.60 -2.44
N ARG A 108 0.29 -11.23 -1.76
CA ARG A 108 1.29 -12.14 -2.35
C ARG A 108 0.78 -13.56 -2.57
N LYS A 109 -0.53 -13.78 -2.51
CA LYS A 109 -1.20 -15.08 -2.74
C LYS A 109 -0.67 -16.21 -1.84
N PHE A 110 -0.33 -15.89 -0.59
CA PHE A 110 0.24 -16.83 0.39
C PHE A 110 1.54 -17.49 -0.10
N GLN A 111 2.39 -16.73 -0.78
CA GLN A 111 3.75 -17.14 -1.09
C GLN A 111 4.70 -16.64 0.00
N GLU A 112 5.82 -17.33 0.20
CA GLU A 112 6.85 -16.87 1.12
C GLU A 112 7.60 -15.66 0.54
N GLN A 113 8.01 -14.75 1.42
CA GLN A 113 8.80 -13.58 1.07
C GLN A 113 10.23 -13.99 0.70
N LYS A 114 10.80 -13.37 -0.35
CA LYS A 114 12.25 -13.36 -0.56
C LYS A 114 12.89 -12.42 0.46
N ILE A 115 13.79 -12.96 1.29
CA ILE A 115 14.52 -12.19 2.30
C ILE A 115 15.35 -11.12 1.59
N PHE A 116 15.31 -9.88 2.08
CA PHE A 116 16.20 -8.82 1.62
C PHE A 116 17.49 -8.92 2.43
N ASP A 117 18.59 -9.27 1.78
CA ASP A 117 19.90 -9.46 2.44
C ASP A 117 20.50 -8.15 3.00
N GLU A 118 19.92 -7.00 2.67
CA GLU A 118 20.47 -5.67 2.96
C GLU A 118 19.95 -5.01 4.25
N GLU A 119 18.92 -5.56 4.90
CA GLU A 119 18.32 -4.96 6.11
C GLU A 119 18.55 -5.81 7.36
N GLU A 120 18.86 -5.14 8.48
CA GLU A 120 18.98 -5.81 9.77
C GLU A 120 17.62 -6.36 10.20
N PRO A 121 17.49 -7.69 10.41
CA PRO A 121 16.21 -8.31 10.69
C PRO A 121 15.67 -7.84 12.03
N VAL A 122 14.38 -7.49 12.08
CA VAL A 122 13.74 -7.13 13.33
C VAL A 122 13.08 -8.36 13.93
N GLU A 123 13.59 -8.82 15.08
CA GLU A 123 13.16 -10.06 15.76
C GLU A 123 11.65 -10.22 15.85
N VAL A 124 10.93 -9.17 16.27
CA VAL A 124 9.47 -9.16 16.38
C VAL A 124 8.78 -9.41 15.04
N VAL A 125 9.27 -8.81 13.94
CA VAL A 125 8.70 -9.00 12.61
C VAL A 125 8.97 -10.43 12.13
N GLN A 126 10.15 -10.96 12.42
CA GLN A 126 10.50 -12.34 12.11
C GLN A 126 9.59 -13.32 12.87
N GLU A 127 9.31 -13.09 14.15
CA GLU A 127 8.42 -13.94 14.94
C GLU A 127 7.02 -14.01 14.34
N ILE A 128 6.42 -12.86 14.03
CA ILE A 128 5.11 -12.79 13.36
C ILE A 128 5.14 -13.47 11.99
N ARG A 129 6.21 -13.29 11.22
CA ARG A 129 6.40 -13.94 9.92
C ARG A 129 6.37 -15.46 10.04
N HIS A 130 7.18 -16.02 10.94
CA HIS A 130 7.22 -17.47 11.18
C HIS A 130 5.87 -17.99 11.65
N TYR A 131 5.18 -17.22 12.50
CA TYR A 131 3.83 -17.56 12.94
C TYR A 131 2.84 -17.63 11.77
N LEU A 132 2.80 -16.60 10.92
CA LEU A 132 1.92 -16.57 9.74
C LEU A 132 2.24 -17.71 8.76
N TYR A 133 3.51 -18.03 8.54
CA TYR A 133 3.91 -19.15 7.68
C TYR A 133 3.45 -20.51 8.24
N ARG A 134 3.54 -20.71 9.55
CA ARG A 134 3.03 -21.92 10.20
C ARG A 134 1.52 -22.11 9.97
N TYR A 135 0.76 -21.03 9.90
CA TYR A 135 -0.69 -21.05 9.68
C TYR A 135 -1.10 -20.77 8.22
N MET A 136 -0.15 -20.62 7.30
CA MET A 136 -0.37 -20.13 5.93
C MET A 136 -1.48 -20.88 5.20
N THR A 137 -1.45 -22.22 5.21
CA THR A 137 -2.48 -23.05 4.58
C THR A 137 -3.85 -22.85 5.21
N LYS A 138 -3.92 -22.70 6.53
CA LYS A 138 -5.19 -22.48 7.25
C LYS A 138 -5.75 -21.09 6.97
N LEU A 139 -4.89 -20.08 6.89
CA LEU A 139 -5.25 -18.70 6.54
C LEU A 139 -5.76 -18.61 5.10
N ALA A 140 -5.06 -19.25 4.15
CA ALA A 140 -5.49 -19.33 2.76
C ALA A 140 -6.84 -20.04 2.62
N ALA A 141 -7.05 -21.14 3.35
CA ALA A 141 -8.31 -21.86 3.37
C ALA A 141 -9.44 -21.01 4.00
N ALA A 142 -9.16 -20.27 5.07
CA ALA A 142 -10.12 -19.35 5.70
C ALA A 142 -10.53 -18.23 4.76
N LEU A 143 -9.58 -17.62 4.03
CA LEU A 143 -9.90 -16.63 2.99
C LEU A 143 -10.78 -17.25 1.90
N ALA A 144 -10.46 -18.46 1.42
CA ALA A 144 -11.25 -19.15 0.42
C ALA A 144 -12.69 -19.43 0.89
N ARG A 145 -12.87 -19.88 2.14
CA ARG A 145 -14.20 -20.07 2.75
C ARG A 145 -14.95 -18.75 2.87
N CYS A 146 -14.28 -17.68 3.31
CA CYS A 146 -14.88 -16.35 3.38
C CYS A 146 -15.38 -15.88 2.02
N ARG A 147 -14.57 -16.09 0.97
CA ARG A 147 -14.94 -15.75 -0.42
C ARG A 147 -16.14 -16.54 -0.91
N ILE A 148 -16.15 -17.86 -0.72
CA ILE A 148 -17.30 -18.71 -1.12
C ILE A 148 -18.57 -18.30 -0.37
N LYS A 149 -18.46 -18.04 0.94
CA LYS A 149 -19.60 -17.65 1.78
C LYS A 149 -20.27 -16.35 1.32
N HIS A 150 -19.51 -15.41 0.76
CA HIS A 150 -19.99 -14.11 0.31
C HIS A 150 -20.10 -14.00 -1.22
N ASP A 151 -19.92 -15.10 -1.95
CA ASP A 151 -19.88 -15.14 -3.42
C ASP A 151 -18.89 -14.10 -4.03
N ALA A 152 -17.74 -13.94 -3.38
CA ALA A 152 -16.75 -12.90 -3.69
C ALA A 152 -15.60 -13.43 -4.56
N LEU A 153 -15.46 -12.86 -5.77
CA LEU A 153 -14.39 -13.21 -6.71
C LEU A 153 -13.01 -12.68 -6.30
N SER A 154 -12.94 -11.60 -5.53
CA SER A 154 -11.70 -11.02 -4.98
C SER A 154 -11.98 -10.44 -3.60
N ILE A 155 -10.92 -10.02 -2.89
CA ILE A 155 -11.09 -9.32 -1.60
C ILE A 155 -11.77 -7.95 -1.77
N GLU A 156 -11.74 -7.36 -2.97
CA GLU A 156 -12.30 -6.03 -3.24
C GLU A 156 -13.81 -5.96 -3.01
N TYR A 157 -14.50 -7.11 -3.12
CA TYR A 157 -15.94 -7.23 -2.86
C TYR A 157 -16.30 -7.11 -1.36
N PHE A 158 -15.31 -7.21 -0.46
CA PHE A 158 -15.52 -7.01 0.98
C PHE A 158 -15.53 -5.53 1.38
N VAL A 159 -15.24 -4.64 0.42
CA VAL A 159 -15.25 -3.19 0.61
C VAL A 159 -16.50 -2.65 -0.09
N PRO A 160 -17.16 -1.62 0.46
CA PRO A 160 -18.30 -0.98 -0.20
C PRO A 160 -18.03 -0.65 -1.67
N GLU A 161 -18.96 -1.03 -2.55
CA GLU A 161 -18.83 -0.87 -4.01
C GLU A 161 -18.52 0.57 -4.44
N MET A 162 -19.01 1.55 -3.67
CA MET A 162 -18.71 2.97 -3.88
C MET A 162 -17.21 3.26 -3.84
N LEU A 163 -16.48 2.64 -2.91
CA LEU A 163 -15.03 2.84 -2.77
C LEU A 163 -14.28 2.22 -3.93
N TRP A 164 -14.65 1.01 -4.36
CA TRP A 164 -14.08 0.37 -5.55
C TRP A 164 -14.33 1.19 -6.82
N LYS A 165 -15.56 1.69 -7.03
CA LYS A 165 -15.91 2.50 -8.21
C LYS A 165 -15.14 3.81 -8.22
N GLN A 166 -14.94 4.41 -7.05
CA GLN A 166 -14.15 5.62 -6.91
C GLN A 166 -12.68 5.37 -7.22
N GLU A 167 -12.11 4.29 -6.69
CA GLU A 167 -10.71 3.90 -6.95
C GLU A 167 -10.47 3.61 -8.43
N GLN A 168 -11.38 2.89 -9.09
CA GLN A 168 -11.31 2.65 -10.53
C GLN A 168 -11.36 3.94 -11.35
N ARG A 169 -12.21 4.89 -10.96
CA ARG A 169 -12.26 6.19 -11.61
C ARG A 169 -10.95 6.94 -11.40
N VAL A 170 -10.47 7.06 -10.16
CA VAL A 170 -9.21 7.75 -9.84
C VAL A 170 -8.02 7.14 -10.58
N SER A 171 -7.92 5.81 -10.65
CA SER A 171 -6.84 5.12 -11.37
C SER A 171 -6.93 5.27 -12.89
N ALA A 172 -8.11 5.58 -13.43
CA ALA A 172 -8.30 5.87 -14.84
C ALA A 172 -8.08 7.35 -15.19
N LEU A 173 -8.12 8.26 -14.21
CA LEU A 173 -7.83 9.66 -14.44
C LEU A 173 -6.31 9.90 -14.58
N PRO A 174 -5.89 10.77 -15.51
CA PRO A 174 -4.51 11.25 -15.51
C PRO A 174 -4.23 11.98 -14.21
N PHE A 175 -3.00 11.87 -13.70
CA PHE A 175 -2.62 12.51 -12.45
C PHE A 175 -1.96 13.85 -12.69
N CYS A 176 -2.28 14.82 -11.85
CA CYS A 176 -1.75 16.18 -11.92
C CYS A 176 -0.64 16.36 -10.89
N VAL A 177 0.41 17.06 -11.30
CA VAL A 177 1.61 17.31 -10.52
C VAL A 177 1.92 18.80 -10.56
N TRP A 178 2.04 19.41 -9.39
CA TRP A 178 2.49 20.78 -9.24
C TRP A 178 4.01 20.86 -9.18
N ILE A 179 4.56 21.80 -9.91
CA ILE A 179 5.98 22.16 -9.84
C ILE A 179 6.17 23.11 -8.66
N ASN A 180 7.08 22.75 -7.77
CA ASN A 180 7.48 23.63 -6.69
C ASN A 180 8.45 24.70 -7.22
N THR A 181 7.90 25.82 -7.69
CA THR A 181 8.63 26.94 -8.28
C THR A 181 9.63 27.61 -7.33
N PHE A 182 9.53 27.37 -6.01
CA PHE A 182 10.53 27.82 -5.04
C PHE A 182 11.81 26.97 -5.03
N LYS A 183 11.75 25.73 -5.55
CA LYS A 183 12.88 24.79 -5.56
C LYS A 183 13.47 24.56 -6.95
N ILE A 184 12.65 24.62 -8.00
CA ILE A 184 13.06 24.31 -9.36
C ILE A 184 12.25 25.12 -10.37
N SER A 185 12.87 25.56 -11.46
CA SER A 185 12.16 26.26 -12.53
C SER A 185 11.48 25.28 -13.49
N LEU A 186 10.42 25.73 -14.18
CA LEU A 186 9.72 24.92 -15.18
C LEU A 186 10.66 24.36 -16.26
N GLN A 187 11.64 25.15 -16.71
CA GLN A 187 12.58 24.72 -17.75
C GLN A 187 13.54 23.64 -17.26
N ASP A 188 13.95 23.71 -16.00
CA ASP A 188 14.80 22.69 -15.38
C ASP A 188 14.05 21.37 -15.23
N VAL A 189 12.78 21.42 -14.82
CA VAL A 189 11.92 20.23 -14.74
C VAL A 189 11.74 19.59 -16.11
N ILE A 190 11.44 20.39 -17.15
CA ILE A 190 11.28 19.88 -18.52
C ILE A 190 12.55 19.18 -18.98
N ARG A 191 13.72 19.78 -18.75
CA ARG A 191 15.01 19.19 -19.08
C ARG A 191 15.28 17.90 -18.31
N ASP A 192 14.96 17.86 -17.02
CA ASP A 192 15.11 16.65 -16.19
C ASP A 192 14.18 15.52 -16.65
N LEU A 193 12.96 15.85 -17.07
CA LEU A 193 12.00 14.88 -17.63
C LEU A 193 12.45 14.39 -19.01
N GLU A 194 12.94 15.27 -19.89
CA GLU A 194 13.48 14.92 -21.21
C GLU A 194 14.73 14.03 -21.10
N MET A 195 15.65 14.32 -20.16
CA MET A 195 16.80 13.46 -19.87
C MET A 195 16.38 12.05 -19.42
N LYS A 196 15.20 11.92 -18.82
CA LYS A 196 14.61 10.63 -18.42
C LYS A 196 13.78 9.97 -19.51
N GLY A 197 13.70 10.55 -20.71
CA GLY A 197 13.01 9.99 -21.86
C GLY A 197 11.52 10.33 -21.96
N LEU A 198 11.02 11.28 -21.16
CA LEU A 198 9.64 11.73 -21.21
C LEU A 198 9.48 12.84 -22.25
N THR A 199 8.44 12.73 -23.08
CA THR A 199 8.17 13.67 -24.18
C THR A 199 6.98 14.57 -23.89
N LYS A 200 7.09 15.84 -24.27
CA LYS A 200 6.02 16.83 -24.07
C LYS A 200 4.96 16.71 -25.16
N VAL A 201 3.69 16.68 -24.76
CA VAL A 201 2.52 16.64 -25.64
C VAL A 201 1.59 17.82 -25.38
N GLU A 202 0.94 18.34 -26.42
CA GLU A 202 0.11 19.56 -26.35
C GLU A 202 -1.31 19.31 -25.82
N SER A 203 -1.80 18.07 -25.88
CA SER A 203 -3.16 17.70 -25.49
C SER A 203 -3.17 16.51 -24.54
N VAL A 204 -4.04 16.57 -23.53
CA VAL A 204 -4.30 15.47 -22.58
C VAL A 204 -4.86 14.23 -23.30
N SER A 205 -5.43 14.39 -24.49
CA SER A 205 -5.99 13.29 -25.29
C SER A 205 -4.93 12.43 -25.99
N ASP A 206 -3.72 12.95 -26.15
CA ASP A 206 -2.61 12.28 -26.82
C ASP A 206 -1.59 11.70 -25.81
N LEU A 207 -2.00 11.60 -24.53
CA LEU A 207 -1.15 11.03 -23.48
C LEU A 207 -0.98 9.52 -23.69
N ASP A 208 0.26 9.11 -23.98
CA ASP A 208 0.73 7.73 -23.94
C ASP A 208 1.78 7.52 -22.83
N HIS A 209 2.25 6.28 -22.60
CA HIS A 209 3.00 5.86 -21.41
C HIS A 209 4.22 6.73 -21.05
N TYR A 210 4.93 7.31 -22.03
CA TYR A 210 6.11 8.17 -21.79
C TYR A 210 5.91 9.62 -22.25
N THR A 211 4.71 10.15 -22.02
CA THR A 211 4.36 11.51 -22.40
C THR A 211 3.84 12.31 -21.20
N TYR A 212 3.97 13.64 -21.27
CA TYR A 212 3.41 14.56 -20.30
C TYR A 212 2.85 15.80 -20.98
N ALA A 213 1.76 16.34 -20.44
CA ALA A 213 1.14 17.58 -20.90
C ALA A 213 1.30 18.68 -19.83
N VAL A 214 1.40 19.93 -20.26
CA VAL A 214 1.32 21.10 -19.36
C VAL A 214 -0.13 21.59 -19.39
N ASP A 215 -0.70 21.87 -18.22
CA ASP A 215 -2.08 22.37 -18.15
C ASP A 215 -2.21 23.73 -18.85
N GLN A 216 -3.28 23.90 -19.64
CA GLN A 216 -3.50 25.11 -20.43
C GLN A 216 -3.78 26.35 -19.58
N HIS A 217 -4.30 26.16 -18.36
CA HIS A 217 -4.70 27.23 -17.45
C HIS A 217 -3.69 27.41 -16.31
N CYS A 218 -2.93 26.38 -15.97
CA CYS A 218 -1.94 26.37 -14.90
C CYS A 218 -0.55 25.94 -15.39
N HIS A 219 0.33 26.92 -15.66
CA HIS A 219 1.70 26.69 -16.16
C HIS A 219 2.60 25.92 -15.18
N ASP A 220 2.22 25.86 -13.90
CA ASP A 220 2.94 25.12 -12.86
C ASP A 220 2.42 23.69 -12.70
N VAL A 221 1.44 23.26 -13.51
CA VAL A 221 0.82 21.93 -13.43
C VAL A 221 1.19 21.09 -14.64
N LEU A 222 1.73 19.90 -14.35
CA LEU A 222 2.02 18.84 -15.31
C LEU A 222 0.98 17.73 -15.16
N VAL A 223 0.54 17.18 -16.28
CA VAL A 223 -0.45 16.10 -16.36
C VAL A 223 0.22 14.89 -16.97
N PHE A 224 0.14 13.75 -16.28
CA PHE A 224 0.75 12.49 -16.67
C PHE A 224 -0.30 11.38 -16.79
N PRO A 225 -0.08 10.38 -17.65
CA PRO A 225 -0.93 9.19 -17.70
C PRO A 225 -0.82 8.38 -16.40
N SER A 226 -1.91 7.76 -15.96
CA SER A 226 -1.94 7.01 -14.70
C SER A 226 -0.97 5.82 -14.64
N SER A 227 -0.57 5.28 -15.79
CA SER A 227 0.43 4.21 -15.91
C SER A 227 1.81 4.61 -15.39
N LEU A 228 2.16 5.90 -15.46
CA LEU A 228 3.48 6.39 -15.06
C LEU A 228 3.55 6.74 -13.56
N LYS A 229 2.42 6.66 -12.83
CA LYS A 229 2.32 7.15 -11.45
C LYS A 229 3.35 6.51 -10.53
N GLU A 230 3.48 5.18 -10.56
CA GLU A 230 4.42 4.45 -9.68
C GLU A 230 5.89 4.76 -10.04
N GLU A 231 6.23 4.80 -11.33
CA GLU A 231 7.59 5.12 -11.78
C GLU A 231 7.98 6.55 -11.41
N LEU A 232 7.09 7.51 -11.63
CA LEU A 232 7.35 8.93 -11.39
C LEU A 232 7.51 9.22 -9.89
N LEU A 233 6.67 8.60 -9.05
CA LEU A 233 6.70 8.74 -7.60
C LEU A 233 8.00 8.20 -6.96
N ASN A 234 8.71 7.32 -7.66
CA ASN A 234 9.99 6.75 -7.23
C ASN A 234 11.21 7.54 -7.75
N LEU A 235 11.00 8.59 -8.54
CA LEU A 235 12.09 9.46 -8.99
C LEU A 235 12.56 10.39 -7.87
N ASP A 236 13.86 10.66 -7.84
CA ASP A 236 14.49 11.62 -6.90
C ASP A 236 13.84 13.02 -6.91
N VAL A 237 13.22 13.39 -8.03
CA VAL A 237 12.53 14.67 -8.21
C VAL A 237 11.31 14.78 -7.27
N PHE A 238 10.66 13.66 -6.94
CA PHE A 238 9.59 13.63 -5.93
C PHE A 238 10.14 13.52 -4.51
N ALA A 239 11.26 12.83 -4.31
CA ALA A 239 11.91 12.69 -3.00
C ALA A 239 12.34 14.05 -2.41
N ASP A 240 12.74 15.00 -3.25
CA ASP A 240 13.16 16.35 -2.85
C ASP A 240 11.99 17.36 -2.68
N CYS A 241 10.74 16.94 -2.82
CA CYS A 241 9.54 17.81 -2.89
C CYS A 241 9.65 18.89 -3.98
N LYS A 242 10.34 18.60 -5.10
CA LYS A 242 10.40 19.47 -6.27
C LYS A 242 9.12 19.37 -7.11
N LEU A 243 8.47 18.21 -7.06
CA LEU A 243 7.17 17.92 -7.66
C LEU A 243 6.19 17.47 -6.58
N LEU A 244 4.96 18.00 -6.60
CA LEU A 244 3.91 17.74 -5.62
C LEU A 244 2.69 17.11 -6.32
N LEU A 245 2.21 15.97 -5.84
CA LEU A 245 1.03 15.30 -6.39
C LEU A 245 -0.27 15.99 -5.90
N GLN A 246 -1.25 16.16 -6.79
CA GLN A 246 -2.60 16.64 -6.46
C GLN A 246 -3.60 15.50 -6.31
#